data_AF-A0A9L0IHI3-F1
#
_entry.id   AF-A0A9L0IHI3-F1
#
_cell.length_a   1.000
_cell.length_b   1.000
_cell.length_c   1.000
_cell.angle_alpha   90.00
_cell.angle_beta   90.00
_cell.angle_gamma   90.00
#
_symmetry.space_group_name_H-M   'P 1'
#
loop_
_entity.id
_entity.type
_entity.pdbx_description
1 polymer ?
#
loop_
_entity_poly.entity_id
_entity_poly.type
_entity_poly.pdbx_seq_one_letter_code
_entity_poly.pdbx_strand_id
1 'polypeptide(L)'
;MDLLSFLLILTSSVIWKSSQFYLDPAMLSMLLSLVSLCLLGARHTSAGVTQFPSHRVVEKKQSVTLRCDPVPGHQALFWYQRAVGKEITFLIYFLRENKQDESGMPNKRFSAERTGGTFSTLKIQPAELEDSGVYFCASSQDTVLQS
;
A
#
# COMPACT_ATOMS: atom_id res chain seq x y z
N MET A 1 -4.97 -17.68 28.16
CA MET A 1 -4.02 -16.94 29.03
C MET A 1 -4.31 -15.43 28.88
N ASP A 2 -5.58 -15.02 28.87
CA ASP A 2 -6.43 -14.71 30.03
C ASP A 2 -6.06 -13.38 30.71
N LEU A 3 -6.76 -12.33 30.27
CA LEU A 3 -6.83 -10.99 30.89
C LEU A 3 -7.23 -11.02 32.38
N LEU A 4 -7.70 -12.17 32.89
CA LEU A 4 -8.10 -12.38 34.27
C LEU A 4 -6.92 -12.40 35.26
N SER A 5 -5.68 -12.62 34.80
CA SER A 5 -4.52 -12.70 35.70
C SER A 5 -3.95 -11.34 36.12
N PHE A 6 -4.18 -10.28 35.34
CA PHE A 6 -3.76 -8.91 35.73
C PHE A 6 -4.78 -8.21 36.62
N LEU A 7 -6.00 -8.74 36.71
CA LEU A 7 -7.09 -8.15 37.51
C LEU A 7 -6.90 -8.37 39.03
N LEU A 8 -6.01 -9.27 39.45
CA LEU A 8 -5.84 -9.63 40.87
C LEU A 8 -4.83 -8.75 41.64
N ILE A 9 -3.99 -7.96 40.98
CA ILE A 9 -2.97 -7.13 41.69
C ILE A 9 -3.57 -5.83 42.27
N LEU A 10 -4.82 -5.46 41.93
CA LEU A 10 -5.45 -4.23 42.44
C LEU A 10 -6.55 -4.46 43.48
N THR A 11 -6.66 -5.67 44.03
CA THR A 11 -7.61 -5.99 45.11
C THR A 11 -7.01 -5.83 46.51
N SER A 12 -6.54 -4.65 46.86
CA SER A 12 -6.44 -4.26 48.29
C SER A 12 -6.42 -2.74 48.45
N SER A 13 -7.59 -2.11 48.32
CA SER A 13 -8.02 -0.90 49.06
C SER A 13 -9.40 -0.44 48.57
N VAL A 14 -10.44 -1.28 48.75
CA VAL A 14 -11.83 -0.80 48.67
C VAL A 14 -12.23 -0.28 50.05
N ILE A 15 -12.03 1.02 50.28
CA ILE A 15 -12.63 1.71 51.44
C ILE A 15 -14.07 2.04 51.07
N TRP A 16 -15.00 1.35 51.71
CA TRP A 16 -16.44 1.55 51.57
C TRP A 16 -16.86 2.87 52.24
N LYS A 17 -17.02 3.95 51.46
CA LYS A 17 -18.01 5.02 51.78
C LYS A 17 -18.33 5.93 50.58
N SER A 18 -19.62 5.94 50.21
CA SER A 18 -20.37 7.01 49.53
C SER A 18 -19.82 7.63 48.22
N SER A 19 -20.43 7.22 47.11
CA SER A 19 -20.85 8.06 45.96
C SER A 19 -19.90 9.15 45.45
N GLN A 20 -19.03 8.78 44.50
CA GLN A 20 -18.81 9.42 43.19
C GLN A 20 -17.54 8.82 42.54
N PHE A 21 -17.70 8.15 41.40
CA PHE A 21 -16.56 7.66 40.61
C PHE A 21 -15.92 8.83 39.86
N TYR A 22 -15.10 9.63 40.55
CA TYR A 22 -14.21 10.58 39.88
C TYR A 22 -12.89 9.88 39.58
N LEU A 23 -12.57 9.76 38.29
CA LEU A 23 -11.19 9.49 37.85
C LEU A 23 -10.32 10.63 38.40
N ASP A 24 -9.31 10.30 39.19
CA ASP A 24 -8.34 11.27 39.74
C ASP A 24 -7.86 12.23 38.63
N PRO A 25 -7.89 13.56 38.83
CA PRO A 25 -7.38 14.54 37.88
C PRO A 25 -5.98 14.21 37.34
N ALA A 26 -5.12 13.60 38.16
CA ALA A 26 -3.79 13.14 37.74
C ALA A 26 -3.86 11.96 36.75
N MET A 27 -4.75 11.00 36.98
CA MET A 27 -4.98 9.88 36.06
C MET A 27 -5.61 10.35 34.75
N LEU A 28 -6.55 11.29 34.80
CA LEU A 28 -7.14 11.90 33.61
C LEU A 28 -6.11 12.71 32.80
N SER A 29 -5.27 13.50 33.48
CA SER A 29 -4.19 14.26 32.85
C SER A 29 -3.17 13.35 32.18
N MET A 30 -2.79 12.24 32.83
CA MET A 30 -1.86 11.27 32.27
C MET A 30 -2.45 10.61 31.01
N LEU A 31 -3.72 10.18 31.06
CA LEU A 31 -4.41 9.60 29.91
C LEU A 31 -4.52 10.59 28.74
N LEU A 32 -4.88 11.85 29.01
CA LEU A 32 -4.94 12.90 28.00
C LEU A 32 -3.57 13.22 27.39
N SER A 33 -2.50 13.17 28.19
CA SER A 33 -1.12 13.36 27.72
C SER A 33 -0.63 12.21 26.85
N LEU A 34 -1.04 10.98 27.15
CA LEU A 34 -0.70 9.80 26.37
C LEU A 34 -1.43 9.84 25.01
N VAL A 35 -2.72 10.17 25.03
CA VAL A 35 -3.53 10.32 23.81
C VAL A 35 -3.01 11.44 22.91
N SER A 36 -2.64 12.60 23.48
CA SER A 36 -2.08 13.71 22.69
C SER A 36 -0.72 13.36 22.09
N LEU A 37 0.14 12.66 22.82
CA LEU A 37 1.43 12.18 22.31
C LEU A 37 1.25 11.15 21.17
N CYS A 38 0.26 10.26 21.27
CA CYS A 38 -0.09 9.33 20.19
C CYS A 38 -0.59 10.05 18.92
N LEU A 39 -1.37 11.12 19.07
CA LEU A 39 -1.89 11.90 17.94
C LEU A 39 -0.80 12.75 17.25
N LEU A 40 0.20 13.24 18.01
CA LEU A 40 1.33 14.01 17.48
C LEU A 40 2.35 13.14 16.72
N GLY A 41 2.37 11.82 16.97
CA GLY A 41 3.26 10.86 16.31
C GLY A 41 2.78 10.37 14.93
N ALA A 42 1.53 10.66 14.54
CA ALA A 42 0.96 10.23 13.27
C ALA A 42 1.49 11.08 12.10
N ARG A 43 2.75 10.87 11.71
CA ARG A 43 3.27 11.39 10.44
C ARG A 43 2.55 10.69 9.28
N HIS A 44 1.59 11.37 8.67
CA HIS A 44 1.07 11.01 7.35
C HIS A 44 2.11 11.37 6.28
N THR A 45 3.13 10.54 6.09
CA THR A 45 3.88 10.56 4.83
C THR A 45 3.13 9.67 3.85
N SER A 46 2.51 10.26 2.83
CA SER A 46 2.02 9.52 1.66
C SER A 46 3.22 8.98 0.87
N ALA A 47 3.93 8.01 1.44
CA ALA A 47 5.13 7.41 0.88
C ALA A 47 4.76 6.20 0.01
N GLY A 48 3.88 6.43 -0.98
CA GLY A 48 3.40 5.38 -1.89
C GLY A 48 3.41 5.85 -3.34
N VAL A 49 3.35 4.90 -4.26
CA VAL A 49 3.14 5.19 -5.68
C VAL A 49 1.72 5.72 -5.92
N THR A 50 1.54 6.56 -6.92
CA THR A 50 0.21 7.01 -7.35
C THR A 50 -0.17 6.32 -8.65
N GLN A 51 -1.34 5.67 -8.70
CA GLN A 51 -1.80 4.94 -9.89
C GLN A 51 -3.14 5.47 -10.40
N PHE A 52 -3.30 5.49 -11.72
CA PHE A 52 -4.56 5.89 -12.35
C PHE A 52 -4.82 5.21 -13.70
N PRO A 53 -6.09 5.07 -14.10
CA PRO A 53 -7.28 5.21 -13.25
C PRO A 53 -7.31 4.14 -12.15
N SER A 54 -7.97 4.42 -11.02
CA SER A 54 -8.12 3.43 -9.92
C SER A 54 -9.03 2.27 -10.30
N HIS A 55 -10.00 2.52 -11.18
CA HIS A 55 -10.90 1.53 -11.73
C HIS A 55 -11.25 1.89 -13.18
N ARG A 56 -11.27 0.90 -14.06
CA ARG A 56 -11.63 1.07 -15.47
C ARG A 56 -12.31 -0.18 -15.99
N VAL A 57 -13.46 0.02 -16.64
CA VAL A 57 -14.14 -1.01 -17.44
C VAL A 57 -14.03 -0.57 -18.89
N VAL A 58 -13.63 -1.49 -19.75
CA VAL A 58 -13.55 -1.30 -21.20
C VAL A 58 -14.25 -2.46 -21.90
N GLU A 59 -14.75 -2.21 -23.10
CA GLU A 59 -15.26 -3.30 -23.94
C GLU A 59 -14.11 -4.11 -24.51
N LYS A 60 -14.39 -5.36 -24.92
CA LYS A 60 -13.42 -6.18 -25.62
C LYS A 60 -12.89 -5.43 -26.86
N LYS A 61 -11.61 -5.65 -27.16
CA LYS A 61 -10.88 -5.04 -28.28
C LYS A 61 -10.55 -3.55 -28.10
N GLN A 62 -11.09 -2.87 -27.10
CA GLN A 62 -10.69 -1.50 -26.79
C GLN A 62 -9.29 -1.47 -26.16
N SER A 63 -8.68 -0.29 -26.16
CA SER A 63 -7.42 -0.04 -25.47
C SER A 63 -7.68 0.41 -24.04
N VAL A 64 -6.87 -0.06 -23.10
CA VAL A 64 -6.75 0.52 -21.77
C VAL A 64 -5.30 0.91 -21.52
N THR A 65 -5.10 2.06 -20.87
CA THR A 65 -3.79 2.53 -20.44
C THR A 65 -3.87 2.87 -18.97
N LEU A 66 -3.01 2.24 -18.19
CA LEU A 66 -2.78 2.52 -16.78
C LEU A 66 -1.51 3.36 -16.65
N ARG A 67 -1.47 4.23 -15.67
CA ARG A 67 -0.29 5.02 -15.32
C ARG A 67 0.08 4.82 -13.86
N CYS A 68 1.38 4.85 -13.62
CA CYS A 68 1.99 4.85 -12.31
C CYS A 68 3.01 5.98 -12.20
N ASP A 69 2.84 6.82 -11.18
CA ASP A 69 3.83 7.77 -10.73
C ASP A 69 4.58 7.17 -9.53
N PRO A 70 5.89 6.90 -9.65
CA PRO A 70 6.70 6.37 -8.56
C PRO A 70 6.86 7.41 -7.44
N VAL A 71 7.24 6.93 -6.25
CA VAL A 71 7.76 7.80 -5.20
C VAL A 71 8.95 8.61 -5.74
N PRO A 72 9.02 9.94 -5.48
CA PRO A 72 10.14 10.77 -5.93
C PRO A 72 11.49 10.19 -5.55
N GLY A 73 12.43 10.17 -6.50
CA GLY A 73 13.78 9.61 -6.32
C GLY A 73 13.90 8.11 -6.54
N HIS A 74 12.79 7.37 -6.67
CA HIS A 74 12.85 5.93 -6.97
C HIS A 74 13.27 5.67 -8.43
N GLN A 75 14.40 4.98 -8.61
CA GLN A 75 14.94 4.67 -9.93
C GLN A 75 14.35 3.39 -10.51
N ALA A 76 13.93 2.45 -9.67
CA ALA A 76 13.31 1.20 -10.10
C ALA A 76 11.78 1.33 -10.11
N LEU A 77 11.12 0.75 -11.12
CA LEU A 77 9.66 0.67 -11.20
C LEU A 77 9.24 -0.70 -11.74
N PHE A 78 8.21 -1.27 -11.13
CA PHE A 78 7.71 -2.60 -11.42
C PHE A 78 6.22 -2.55 -11.73
N TRP A 79 5.79 -3.38 -12.68
CA TRP A 79 4.38 -3.68 -12.90
C TRP A 79 4.09 -5.14 -12.60
N TYR A 80 2.95 -5.37 -11.96
CA TYR A 80 2.41 -6.69 -11.65
C TYR A 80 0.93 -6.76 -12.02
N GLN A 81 0.44 -7.97 -12.24
CA GLN A 81 -0.98 -8.27 -12.42
C GLN A 81 -1.43 -9.29 -11.38
N ARG A 82 -2.65 -9.15 -10.90
CA ARG A 82 -3.38 -10.19 -10.18
C ARG A 82 -4.73 -10.39 -10.85
N ALA A 83 -4.84 -11.45 -11.63
CA ALA A 83 -6.14 -11.89 -12.14
C ALA A 83 -7.02 -12.37 -10.98
N VAL A 84 -8.34 -12.33 -11.15
CA VAL A 84 -9.29 -12.75 -10.11
C VAL A 84 -9.03 -14.21 -9.71
N GLY A 85 -8.80 -14.44 -8.42
CA GLY A 85 -8.53 -15.78 -7.88
C GLY A 85 -7.15 -16.36 -8.20
N LYS A 86 -6.22 -15.56 -8.74
CA LYS A 86 -4.84 -15.97 -9.02
C LYS A 86 -3.84 -15.21 -8.14
N GLU A 87 -2.62 -15.74 -8.09
CA GLU A 87 -1.46 -15.09 -7.47
C GLU A 87 -1.04 -13.83 -8.23
N ILE A 88 -0.21 -13.00 -7.59
CA ILE A 88 0.43 -11.86 -8.26
C ILE A 88 1.49 -12.38 -9.24
N THR A 89 1.44 -11.91 -10.49
CA THR A 89 2.43 -12.19 -11.53
C THR A 89 3.20 -10.93 -11.89
N PHE A 90 4.51 -11.07 -12.02
CA PHE A 90 5.40 -10.04 -12.55
C PHE A 90 5.12 -9.80 -14.03
N LEU A 91 5.17 -8.54 -14.48
CA LEU A 91 5.03 -8.16 -15.89
C LEU A 91 6.34 -7.58 -16.44
N ILE A 92 6.82 -6.49 -15.82
CA ILE A 92 7.98 -5.75 -16.33
C ILE A 92 8.66 -4.92 -15.24
N TYR A 93 9.96 -4.74 -15.40
CA TYR A 93 10.86 -3.93 -14.56
C TYR A 93 11.61 -2.88 -15.39
N PHE A 94 11.62 -1.65 -14.89
CA PHE A 94 12.37 -0.51 -15.43
C PHE A 94 13.42 -0.02 -14.44
N LEU A 95 14.63 0.23 -14.93
CA LEU A 95 15.65 1.03 -14.23
C LEU A 95 15.82 2.36 -14.95
N ARG A 96 15.49 3.45 -14.25
CA ARG A 96 15.33 4.78 -14.83
C ARG A 96 14.35 4.71 -16.00
N GLU A 97 14.72 5.11 -17.21
CA GLU A 97 13.91 5.02 -18.42
C GLU A 97 14.00 3.67 -19.15
N ASN A 98 14.97 2.81 -18.78
CA ASN A 98 15.31 1.61 -19.54
C ASN A 98 14.54 0.40 -19.04
N LYS A 99 13.95 -0.36 -19.97
CA LYS A 99 13.42 -1.70 -19.69
C LYS A 99 14.57 -2.64 -19.35
N GLN A 100 14.46 -3.34 -18.23
CA GLN A 100 15.47 -4.30 -17.79
C GLN A 100 15.00 -5.73 -17.98
N ASP A 101 13.74 -6.00 -17.64
CA ASP A 101 13.14 -7.32 -17.78
C ASP A 101 11.66 -7.18 -18.13
N GLU A 102 11.26 -7.72 -19.28
CA GLU A 102 9.87 -7.83 -19.73
C GLU A 102 9.46 -9.30 -19.99
N SER A 103 10.20 -10.26 -19.43
CA SER A 103 9.92 -11.70 -19.56
C SER A 103 8.57 -12.10 -18.98
N GLY A 104 8.03 -11.32 -18.04
CA GLY A 104 6.70 -11.49 -17.48
C GLY A 104 5.56 -11.00 -18.37
N MET A 105 5.86 -10.37 -19.52
CA MET A 105 4.84 -9.81 -20.39
C MET A 105 4.07 -10.93 -21.13
N PRO A 106 2.74 -11.03 -21.00
CA PRO A 106 2.01 -12.20 -21.51
C PRO A 106 2.10 -12.37 -23.03
N ASN A 107 2.02 -11.26 -23.78
CA ASN A 107 2.05 -11.23 -25.22
C ASN A 107 2.20 -9.78 -25.74
N LYS A 108 2.20 -9.61 -27.07
CA LYS A 108 2.36 -8.32 -27.75
C LYS A 108 1.21 -7.33 -27.57
N ARG A 109 0.05 -7.75 -27.03
CA ARG A 109 -1.07 -6.85 -26.72
C ARG A 109 -0.72 -5.92 -25.55
N PHE A 110 0.19 -6.35 -24.69
CA PHE A 110 0.68 -5.56 -23.58
C PHE A 110 1.94 -4.81 -23.99
N SER A 111 2.00 -3.54 -23.62
CA SER A 111 3.21 -2.73 -23.72
C SER A 111 3.32 -1.82 -22.51
N ALA A 112 4.54 -1.57 -22.07
CA ALA A 112 4.79 -0.59 -21.02
C ALA A 112 5.99 0.26 -21.37
N GLU A 113 5.95 1.51 -20.91
CA GLU A 113 7.00 2.51 -21.14
C GLU A 113 7.22 3.33 -19.87
N ARG A 114 8.39 3.95 -19.75
CA ARG A 114 8.70 4.88 -18.66
C ARG A 114 9.22 6.19 -19.23
N THR A 115 8.31 7.16 -19.39
CA THR A 115 8.58 8.42 -20.06
C THR A 115 9.54 9.29 -19.25
N GLY A 116 10.75 9.49 -19.77
CA GLY A 116 11.77 10.37 -19.16
C GLY A 116 12.15 10.00 -17.73
N GLY A 117 11.96 8.74 -17.32
CA GLY A 117 12.20 8.29 -15.94
C GLY A 117 11.17 8.74 -14.90
N THR A 118 10.18 9.57 -15.28
CA THR A 118 9.26 10.25 -14.35
C THR A 118 8.05 9.42 -13.96
N PHE A 119 7.37 8.80 -14.92
CA PHE A 119 6.20 7.95 -14.71
C PHE A 119 6.23 6.79 -15.71
N SER A 120 5.50 5.73 -15.40
CA SER A 120 5.33 4.60 -16.30
C SER A 120 3.89 4.42 -16.73
N THR A 121 3.70 3.95 -17.96
CA THR A 121 2.40 3.54 -18.49
C THR A 121 2.43 2.05 -18.81
N LEU A 122 1.31 1.38 -18.54
CA LEU A 122 1.03 0.01 -18.98
C LEU A 122 -0.21 0.06 -19.86
N LYS A 123 -0.05 -0.31 -21.13
CA LYS A 123 -1.11 -0.33 -22.15
C LYS A 123 -1.44 -1.75 -22.54
N ILE A 124 -2.73 -2.01 -22.71
CA ILE A 124 -3.27 -3.29 -23.18
C ILE A 124 -4.16 -2.99 -24.39
N GLN A 125 -3.81 -3.54 -25.55
CA GLN A 125 -4.55 -3.37 -26.78
C GLN A 125 -4.31 -4.54 -27.76
N PRO A 126 -5.35 -5.26 -28.20
CA PRO A 126 -6.73 -5.22 -27.71
C PRO A 126 -6.86 -5.74 -26.28
N ALA A 127 -7.80 -5.20 -25.50
CA ALA A 127 -8.20 -5.79 -24.22
C ALA A 127 -9.11 -7.01 -24.42
N GLU A 128 -8.86 -8.06 -23.65
CA GLU A 128 -9.59 -9.33 -23.64
C GLU A 128 -10.14 -9.64 -22.25
N LEU A 129 -11.05 -10.63 -22.16
CA LEU A 129 -11.68 -10.98 -20.89
C LEU A 129 -10.66 -11.49 -19.86
N GLU A 130 -9.65 -12.23 -20.34
CA GLU A 130 -8.56 -12.78 -19.54
C GLU A 130 -7.66 -11.73 -18.88
N ASP A 131 -7.66 -10.50 -19.40
CA ASP A 131 -6.88 -9.40 -18.84
C ASP A 131 -7.53 -8.81 -17.58
N SER A 132 -8.76 -9.20 -17.27
CA SER A 132 -9.50 -8.67 -16.12
C SER A 132 -8.79 -9.00 -14.80
N GLY A 133 -8.40 -7.97 -14.06
CA GLY A 133 -7.69 -8.13 -12.80
C GLY A 133 -7.26 -6.80 -12.20
N VAL A 134 -6.53 -6.89 -11.09
CA VAL A 134 -5.90 -5.75 -10.43
C VAL A 134 -4.48 -5.62 -10.92
N TYR A 135 -4.07 -4.42 -11.29
CA TYR A 135 -2.71 -4.12 -11.74
C TYR A 135 -2.00 -3.28 -10.69
N PHE A 136 -0.89 -3.80 -10.18
CA PHE A 136 -0.10 -3.15 -9.14
C PHE A 136 1.15 -2.53 -9.74
N CYS A 137 1.48 -1.34 -9.28
CA CYS A 137 2.78 -0.72 -9.49
C CYS A 137 3.55 -0.66 -8.18
N ALA A 138 4.86 -0.82 -8.25
CA ALA A 138 5.77 -0.57 -7.14
C ALA A 138 7.00 0.19 -7.62
N SER A 139 7.67 0.90 -6.73
CA SER A 139 8.94 1.56 -7.05
C SER A 139 9.93 1.44 -5.90
N SER A 140 11.24 1.45 -6.19
CA SER A 140 12.30 1.50 -5.16
C SER A 140 13.44 2.45 -5.53
N GLN A 141 14.15 2.94 -4.50
CA GLN A 141 15.36 3.76 -4.65
C GLN A 141 16.51 2.95 -5.24
N ASP A 142 16.75 1.76 -4.66
CA ASP A 142 17.80 0.82 -5.04
C ASP A 142 17.20 -0.54 -5.44
N THR A 143 17.88 -1.24 -6.34
CA THR A 143 17.62 -2.66 -6.63
C THR A 143 18.40 -3.54 -5.67
N VAL A 144 17.72 -4.33 -4.85
CA VAL A 144 18.27 -5.63 -4.47
C VAL A 144 18.07 -6.51 -5.69
N LEU A 145 19.14 -6.81 -6.43
CA LEU A 145 19.12 -7.87 -7.42
C LEU A 145 18.90 -9.18 -6.66
N GLN A 146 17.72 -9.78 -6.76
CA GLN A 146 17.55 -11.16 -6.32
C GLN A 146 18.30 -12.05 -7.32
N SER A 147 19.42 -12.62 -6.86
CA SER A 147 20.17 -13.69 -7.53
C SER A 147 19.43 -15.02 -7.43
#